data_AF-A0A7V2UN03-F1
#
_entry.id   AF-A0A7V2UN03-F1
#
_cell.length_a   1.000
_cell.length_b   1.000
_cell.length_c   1.000
_cell.angle_alpha   90.00
_cell.angle_beta   90.00
_cell.angle_gamma   90.00
#
_symmetry.space_group_name_H-M   'P 1'
#
loop_
_entity.id
_entity.type
_entity.pdbx_description
1 polymer ?
#
loop_
_entity_poly.entity_id
_entity_poly.type
_entity_poly.pdbx_seq_one_letter_code
_entity_poly.pdbx_strand_id
1 'polypeptide(L)'
;MNRLSFKLKIGLIVAVALIAVAVLTVAGTLQSRQQITEARKEQLVTAVQAAHGLVTGYQARAKSGAMSEDDAKKAAAEAVGLSRYGGPEGKTEYFYIWTLDGVGVMHPIRTEWNGQNMVGKIKDGNGVDIIVALMDGMKNSRDGKAFVPTNFPRP
;
A
#
# COMPACT_ATOMS: atom_id res chain seq x y z
N MET A 1 37.62 44.92 -22.93
CA MET A 1 37.19 44.00 -21.85
C MET A 1 36.06 44.66 -21.07
N ASN A 2 34.80 44.33 -21.35
CA ASN A 2 33.65 44.91 -20.66
C ASN A 2 33.71 44.59 -19.15
N ARG A 3 34.00 45.60 -18.33
CA ARG A 3 33.97 45.46 -16.87
C ARG A 3 32.49 45.46 -16.44
N LEU A 4 31.97 44.28 -16.10
CA LEU A 4 30.65 44.15 -15.46
C LEU A 4 30.55 45.14 -14.29
N SER A 5 29.47 45.93 -14.25
CA SER A 5 29.18 46.85 -13.15
C SER A 5 29.15 46.08 -11.81
N PHE A 6 29.66 46.71 -10.75
CA PHE A 6 29.70 46.12 -9.41
C PHE A 6 28.32 45.60 -8.95
N LYS A 7 27.24 46.32 -9.28
CA LYS A 7 25.86 45.90 -8.99
C LYS A 7 25.48 44.59 -9.70
N LEU A 8 25.92 44.41 -10.94
CA LEU A 8 25.64 43.21 -11.72
C LEU A 8 26.41 42.00 -11.19
N LYS A 9 27.64 42.19 -10.71
CA LYS A 9 28.41 41.12 -10.05
C LYS A 9 27.72 40.63 -8.77
N ILE A 10 27.25 41.54 -7.92
CA ILE A 10 26.48 41.19 -6.73
C ILE A 10 25.19 40.48 -7.12
N GLY A 11 24.45 41.01 -8.11
CA GLY A 11 23.21 40.41 -8.60
C GLY A 11 23.40 38.97 -9.10
N LEU A 12 24.49 38.68 -9.82
CA LEU A 12 24.81 37.33 -10.28
C LEU A 12 25.13 36.37 -9.14
N ILE A 13 25.88 36.80 -8.12
CA ILE A 13 26.18 35.96 -6.95
C ILE A 13 24.89 35.61 -6.21
N VAL A 14 24.00 36.59 -6.01
CA VAL A 14 22.69 36.37 -5.38
C VAL A 14 21.84 35.43 -6.22
N ALA A 15 21.78 35.63 -7.55
CA ALA A 15 21.02 34.76 -8.44
C ALA A 15 21.53 33.31 -8.41
N VAL A 16 22.84 33.10 -8.45
CA VAL A 16 23.45 31.76 -8.35
C VAL A 16 23.14 31.13 -6.99
N ALA A 17 23.23 31.89 -5.90
CA ALA A 17 22.87 31.39 -4.57
C ALA A 17 21.40 30.96 -4.48
N LEU A 18 20.47 31.76 -5.03
CA LEU A 18 19.05 31.42 -5.07
C LEU A 18 18.78 30.18 -5.92
N ILE A 19 19.44 30.05 -7.08
CA ILE A 19 19.34 28.85 -7.92
C ILE A 19 19.86 27.62 -7.18
N ALA A 20 21.01 27.74 -6.50
CA ALA A 20 21.58 26.62 -5.74
C ALA A 20 20.63 26.16 -4.63
N VAL A 21 20.02 27.09 -3.88
CA VAL A 21 19.00 26.76 -2.87
C VAL A 21 17.80 26.08 -3.51
N ALA A 22 17.26 26.62 -4.62
CA ALA A 22 16.12 26.04 -5.31
C ALA A 22 16.39 24.60 -5.78
N VAL A 23 17.58 24.34 -6.34
CA VAL A 23 18.00 23.01 -6.77
C VAL A 23 18.08 22.05 -5.58
N LEU A 24 18.72 22.46 -4.47
CA LEU A 24 18.83 21.64 -3.26
C LEU A 24 17.46 21.33 -2.65
N THR A 25 16.54 22.30 -2.62
CA THR A 25 15.17 22.10 -2.12
C THR A 25 14.40 21.11 -2.98
N VAL A 26 14.47 21.24 -4.31
CA VAL A 26 13.78 20.30 -5.23
C VAL A 26 14.36 18.90 -5.09
N ALA A 27 15.68 18.76 -5.10
CA ALA A 27 16.35 17.47 -4.94
C ALA A 27 15.98 16.82 -3.60
N GLY A 28 16.07 17.57 -2.49
CA GLY A 28 15.71 17.09 -1.16
C GLY A 28 14.24 16.67 -1.06
N THR A 29 13.33 17.42 -1.70
CA THR A 29 11.90 17.11 -1.71
C THR A 29 11.60 15.82 -2.47
N LEU A 30 12.21 15.61 -3.64
CA LEU A 30 12.05 14.39 -4.43
C LEU A 30 12.62 13.17 -3.68
N GLN A 31 13.80 13.32 -3.08
CA GLN A 31 14.40 12.26 -2.26
C GLN A 31 13.53 11.92 -1.05
N SER A 32 13.04 12.92 -0.32
CA SER A 32 12.16 12.70 0.83
C SER A 32 10.86 11.99 0.44
N ARG A 33 10.24 12.40 -0.68
CA ARG A 33 9.05 11.74 -1.22
C ARG A 33 9.31 10.26 -1.51
N GLN A 34 10.45 9.95 -2.14
CA GLN A 34 10.84 8.56 -2.44
C GLN A 34 11.03 7.76 -1.15
N GLN A 35 11.78 8.29 -0.18
CA GLN A 35 12.03 7.63 1.11
C GLN A 35 10.73 7.36 1.87
N ILE A 36 9.82 8.32 1.93
CA ILE A 36 8.50 8.15 2.56
C ILE A 36 7.70 7.06 1.85
N THR A 37 7.72 7.04 0.51
CA THR A 37 6.98 6.05 -0.27
C THR A 37 7.50 4.64 -0.03
N GLU A 38 8.82 4.44 -0.05
CA GLU A 38 9.42 3.13 0.20
C GLU A 38 9.21 2.67 1.65
N ALA A 39 9.36 3.56 2.63
CA ALA A 39 9.08 3.25 4.03
C ALA A 39 7.60 2.82 4.23
N ARG A 40 6.65 3.45 3.52
CA ARG A 40 5.24 3.03 3.54
C ARG A 40 5.05 1.65 2.91
N LYS A 41 5.72 1.35 1.80
CA LYS A 41 5.67 0.01 1.19
C LYS A 41 6.22 -1.06 2.11
N GLU A 42 7.36 -0.82 2.77
CA GLU A 42 7.95 -1.75 3.74
C GLU A 42 7.03 -1.98 4.94
N GLN A 43 6.38 -0.92 5.43
CA GLN A 43 5.36 -1.03 6.48
C GLN A 43 4.19 -1.93 6.05
N LEU A 44 3.69 -1.76 4.81
CA LEU A 44 2.63 -2.61 4.25
C LEU A 44 3.07 -4.08 4.16
N VAL A 45 4.29 -4.34 3.67
CA VAL A 45 4.84 -5.70 3.59
C VAL A 45 4.91 -6.34 4.96
N THR A 46 5.44 -5.63 5.95
CA THR A 46 5.55 -6.13 7.33
C THR A 46 4.18 -6.45 7.92
N ALA A 47 3.20 -5.56 7.72
CA ALA A 47 1.82 -5.76 8.18
C ALA A 47 1.16 -6.98 7.53
N VAL A 48 1.29 -7.12 6.21
CA VAL A 48 0.74 -8.27 5.46
C VAL A 48 1.45 -9.57 5.84
N GLN A 49 2.76 -9.55 6.09
CA GLN A 49 3.50 -10.72 6.58
C GLN A 49 3.01 -11.19 7.95
N ALA A 50 2.72 -10.26 8.87
CA ALA A 50 2.14 -10.60 10.17
C ALA A 50 0.74 -11.24 10.01
N ALA A 51 -0.12 -10.66 9.17
CA ALA A 51 -1.44 -11.23 8.87
C ALA A 51 -1.34 -12.61 8.19
N HIS A 52 -0.40 -12.78 7.25
CA HIS A 52 -0.11 -14.06 6.63
C HIS A 52 0.37 -15.10 7.66
N GLY A 53 1.17 -14.69 8.64
CA GLY A 53 1.56 -15.52 9.78
C GLY A 53 0.36 -16.13 10.50
N LEU A 54 -0.68 -15.32 10.78
CA LEU A 54 -1.94 -15.81 11.37
C LEU A 54 -2.59 -16.88 10.48
N VAL A 55 -2.74 -16.59 9.18
CA VAL A 55 -3.34 -17.53 8.22
C VAL A 55 -2.57 -18.85 8.15
N THR A 56 -1.24 -18.80 8.08
CA THR A 56 -0.41 -20.02 8.06
C THR A 56 -0.49 -20.82 9.35
N GLY A 57 -0.65 -20.17 10.50
CA GLY A 57 -0.88 -20.85 11.79
C GLY A 57 -2.19 -21.64 11.81
N TYR A 58 -3.29 -21.05 11.32
CA TYR A 58 -4.56 -21.76 11.19
C TYR A 58 -4.49 -22.86 10.13
N GLN A 59 -3.82 -22.63 9.00
CA GLN A 59 -3.58 -23.66 7.99
C GLN A 59 -2.82 -24.87 8.58
N ALA A 60 -1.80 -24.63 9.41
CA ALA A 60 -1.03 -25.70 10.04
C ALA A 60 -1.89 -26.55 10.99
N ARG A 61 -2.78 -25.92 11.77
CA ARG A 61 -3.74 -26.62 12.64
C ARG A 61 -4.75 -27.46 11.85
N ALA A 62 -5.18 -26.98 10.68
CA ALA A 62 -6.00 -27.79 9.78
C ALA A 62 -5.23 -29.01 9.26
N LYS A 63 -4.00 -28.79 8.77
CA LYS A 63 -3.13 -29.87 8.27
C LYS A 63 -2.80 -30.93 9.32
N SER A 64 -2.72 -30.55 10.60
CA SER A 64 -2.47 -31.48 11.69
C SER A 64 -3.74 -32.20 12.18
N GLY A 65 -4.92 -31.89 11.64
CA GLY A 65 -6.20 -32.42 12.09
C GLY A 65 -6.70 -31.87 13.43
N ALA A 66 -6.05 -30.82 13.97
CA ALA A 66 -6.49 -30.18 15.21
C ALA A 66 -7.76 -29.35 15.04
N MET A 67 -8.17 -29.11 13.79
CA MET A 67 -9.27 -28.26 13.38
C MET A 67 -9.69 -28.64 11.96
N SER A 68 -10.97 -28.52 11.61
CA SER A 68 -11.41 -28.73 10.22
C SER A 68 -10.87 -27.62 9.31
N GLU A 69 -10.70 -27.91 8.01
CA GLU A 69 -10.22 -26.89 7.06
C GLU A 69 -11.17 -25.67 6.98
N ASP A 70 -12.48 -25.92 7.06
CA ASP A 70 -13.49 -24.87 7.01
C ASP A 70 -13.45 -23.98 8.27
N ASP A 71 -13.30 -24.57 9.45
CA ASP A 71 -13.15 -23.81 10.69
C ASP A 71 -11.84 -23.01 10.70
N ALA A 72 -10.76 -23.57 10.14
CA ALA A 72 -9.49 -22.87 9.99
C ALA A 72 -9.59 -21.64 9.08
N LYS A 73 -10.26 -21.79 7.93
CA LYS A 73 -10.50 -20.67 7.01
C LYS A 73 -11.33 -19.58 7.68
N LYS A 74 -12.42 -19.95 8.38
CA LYS A 74 -13.28 -18.99 9.09
C LYS A 74 -12.52 -18.25 10.19
N ALA A 75 -11.81 -18.98 11.05
CA ALA A 75 -11.04 -18.39 12.15
C ALA A 75 -9.90 -17.50 11.66
N ALA A 76 -9.21 -17.90 10.58
CA ALA A 76 -8.18 -17.07 9.96
C ALA A 76 -8.76 -15.77 9.38
N ALA A 77 -9.87 -15.87 8.64
CA ALA A 77 -10.54 -14.71 8.07
C ALA A 77 -11.01 -13.73 9.16
N GLU A 78 -11.61 -14.22 10.24
CA GLU A 78 -12.01 -13.41 11.39
C GLU A 78 -10.82 -12.72 12.06
N ALA A 79 -9.75 -13.46 12.36
CA ALA A 79 -8.56 -12.90 13.00
C ALA A 79 -7.90 -11.79 12.15
N VAL A 80 -7.80 -12.00 10.82
CA VAL A 80 -7.30 -10.97 9.90
C VAL A 80 -8.26 -9.78 9.83
N GLY A 81 -9.58 -10.03 9.83
CA GLY A 81 -10.60 -8.98 9.79
C GLY A 81 -10.65 -8.10 11.04
N LEU A 82 -10.29 -8.64 12.20
CA LEU A 82 -10.14 -7.89 13.45
C LEU A 82 -8.81 -7.12 13.53
N SER A 83 -7.80 -7.55 12.77
CA SER A 83 -6.46 -6.95 12.81
C SER A 83 -6.47 -5.53 12.22
N ARG A 84 -5.68 -4.64 12.83
CA ARG A 84 -5.46 -3.26 12.38
C ARG A 84 -3.97 -2.92 12.43
N TYR A 85 -3.57 -1.92 11.65
CA TYR A 85 -2.19 -1.42 11.65
C TYR A 85 -2.16 0.07 11.30
N GLY A 86 -1.01 0.71 11.47
CA GLY A 86 -0.76 2.06 10.93
C GLY A 86 -1.62 3.19 11.53
N GLY A 87 -1.30 4.41 11.09
CA GLY A 87 -1.90 5.66 11.56
C GLY A 87 -1.67 5.97 13.06
N PRO A 88 -2.29 7.06 13.58
CA PRO A 88 -2.26 7.37 15.00
C PRO A 88 -2.81 6.19 15.81
N GLU A 89 -2.15 5.86 16.92
CA GLU A 89 -2.52 4.72 17.80
C GLU A 89 -2.40 3.31 17.16
N GLY A 90 -1.92 3.21 15.91
CA GLY A 90 -1.64 1.93 15.24
C GLY A 90 -2.89 1.16 14.79
N LYS A 91 -4.04 1.82 14.66
CA LYS A 91 -5.34 1.17 14.38
C LYS A 91 -6.10 1.71 13.16
N THR A 92 -5.50 2.60 12.37
CA THR A 92 -6.21 3.31 11.29
C THR A 92 -6.45 2.43 10.05
N GLU A 93 -5.47 1.62 9.68
CA GLU A 93 -5.50 0.80 8.48
C GLU A 93 -5.99 -0.62 8.77
N TYR A 94 -6.56 -1.27 7.76
CA TYR A 94 -7.23 -2.57 7.88
C TYR A 94 -6.79 -3.54 6.78
N PHE A 95 -7.09 -4.82 6.97
CA PHE A 95 -6.77 -5.88 6.02
C PHE A 95 -8.05 -6.37 5.32
N TYR A 96 -7.90 -6.91 4.12
CA TYR A 96 -8.95 -7.62 3.41
C TYR A 96 -8.32 -8.80 2.66
N ILE A 97 -9.15 -9.78 2.30
CA ILE A 97 -8.74 -11.01 1.63
C ILE A 97 -9.63 -11.22 0.40
N TRP A 98 -8.96 -11.40 -0.73
CA TRP A 98 -9.55 -11.77 -2.01
C TRP A 98 -8.94 -13.09 -2.48
N THR A 99 -9.72 -13.87 -3.21
CA THR A 99 -9.16 -14.97 -4.01
C THR A 99 -8.45 -14.40 -5.25
N LEU A 100 -7.65 -15.23 -5.93
CA LEU A 100 -6.92 -14.83 -7.15
C LEU A 100 -7.82 -14.64 -8.39
N ASP A 101 -9.08 -15.04 -8.30
CA ASP A 101 -10.16 -14.85 -9.27
C ASP A 101 -11.13 -13.72 -8.89
N GLY A 102 -10.80 -12.95 -7.84
CA GLY A 102 -11.52 -11.72 -7.47
C GLY A 102 -12.81 -11.95 -6.67
N VAL A 103 -12.93 -13.10 -6.01
CA VAL A 103 -14.01 -13.39 -5.07
C VAL A 103 -13.64 -12.88 -3.68
N GLY A 104 -14.56 -12.19 -3.01
CA GLY A 104 -14.37 -11.73 -1.65
C GLY A 104 -14.29 -12.88 -0.67
N VAL A 105 -13.22 -12.93 0.12
CA VAL A 105 -13.09 -13.88 1.24
C VAL A 105 -13.44 -13.19 2.55
N MET A 106 -12.86 -12.00 2.77
CA MET A 106 -13.12 -11.21 3.96
C MET A 106 -12.82 -9.73 3.69
N HIS A 107 -13.79 -8.86 3.90
CA HIS A 107 -13.60 -7.43 4.02
C HIS A 107 -14.20 -6.93 5.34
N PRO A 108 -13.46 -6.23 6.21
CA PRO A 108 -13.89 -5.95 7.59
C PRO A 108 -14.97 -4.87 7.68
N ILE A 109 -15.10 -4.04 6.64
CA ILE A 109 -16.02 -2.90 6.58
C ILE A 109 -17.19 -3.18 5.61
N ARG A 110 -16.87 -3.60 4.38
CA ARG A 110 -17.82 -4.00 3.34
C ARG A 110 -18.09 -5.51 3.37
N THR A 111 -18.68 -5.99 4.45
CA THR A 111 -18.92 -7.43 4.66
C THR A 111 -19.87 -8.02 3.62
N GLU A 112 -20.71 -7.18 2.98
CA GLU A 112 -21.59 -7.55 1.89
C GLU A 112 -20.86 -8.07 0.64
N TRP A 113 -19.54 -7.82 0.50
CA TRP A 113 -18.74 -8.29 -0.63
C TRP A 113 -18.24 -9.74 -0.46
N ASN A 114 -18.30 -10.29 0.75
CA ASN A 114 -17.80 -11.64 1.02
C ASN A 114 -18.63 -12.68 0.25
N GLY A 115 -17.94 -13.63 -0.39
CA GLY A 115 -18.52 -14.66 -1.25
C GLY A 115 -18.93 -14.22 -2.65
N GLN A 116 -18.82 -12.92 -2.97
CA GLN A 116 -19.18 -12.40 -4.30
C GLN A 116 -17.96 -12.22 -5.19
N ASN A 117 -18.11 -12.50 -6.48
CA ASN A 117 -17.15 -12.02 -7.48
C ASN A 117 -17.29 -10.50 -7.62
N MET A 118 -16.20 -9.77 -7.35
CA MET A 118 -16.16 -8.31 -7.35
C MET A 118 -15.43 -7.70 -8.55
N VAL A 119 -14.98 -8.52 -9.49
CA VAL A 119 -14.41 -8.08 -10.77
C VAL A 119 -15.44 -7.22 -11.50
N GLY A 120 -15.04 -6.04 -11.97
CA GLY A 120 -15.92 -5.10 -12.66
C GLY A 120 -16.68 -4.16 -11.72
N LYS A 121 -16.80 -4.47 -10.43
CA LYS A 121 -17.76 -3.84 -9.52
C LYS A 121 -17.17 -2.75 -8.62
N ILE A 122 -15.87 -2.81 -8.34
CA ILE A 122 -15.20 -1.86 -7.44
C ILE A 122 -14.29 -0.96 -8.26
N LYS A 123 -14.82 0.22 -8.62
CA LYS A 123 -14.07 1.26 -9.32
C LYS A 123 -13.55 2.31 -8.34
N ASP A 124 -12.32 2.74 -8.54
CA ASP A 124 -11.73 3.86 -7.80
C ASP A 124 -12.21 5.21 -8.37
N GLY A 125 -11.79 6.32 -7.75
CA GLY A 125 -12.17 7.67 -8.18
C GLY A 125 -11.73 8.05 -9.61
N ASN A 126 -10.83 7.29 -10.23
CA ASN A 126 -10.39 7.45 -11.61
C ASN A 126 -11.07 6.45 -12.57
N GLY A 127 -11.97 5.59 -12.07
CA GLY A 127 -12.62 4.54 -12.85
C GLY A 127 -11.80 3.25 -12.99
N VAL A 128 -10.65 3.13 -12.32
CA VAL A 128 -9.82 1.92 -12.34
C VAL A 128 -10.51 0.83 -11.53
N ASP A 129 -10.56 -0.38 -12.11
CA ASP A 129 -11.03 -1.55 -11.38
C ASP A 129 -10.00 -2.04 -10.37
N ILE A 130 -10.30 -1.89 -9.09
CA ILE A 130 -9.35 -2.22 -8.03
C ILE A 130 -9.08 -3.73 -7.98
N ILE A 131 -10.11 -4.56 -8.20
CA ILE A 131 -9.97 -6.02 -8.10
C ILE A 131 -9.14 -6.55 -9.27
N VAL A 132 -9.39 -6.06 -10.49
CA VAL A 132 -8.56 -6.43 -11.65
C VAL A 132 -7.11 -5.97 -11.45
N ALA A 133 -6.89 -4.74 -10.98
CA ALA A 133 -5.55 -4.23 -10.76
C ALA A 133 -4.77 -5.04 -9.70
N LEU A 134 -5.43 -5.46 -8.62
CA LEU A 134 -4.84 -6.35 -7.61
C LEU A 134 -4.52 -7.74 -8.19
N MET A 135 -5.45 -8.34 -8.94
CA MET A 135 -5.25 -9.63 -9.59
C MET A 135 -4.08 -9.59 -10.57
N ASP A 136 -4.03 -8.59 -11.43
CA ASP A 136 -2.95 -8.43 -12.42
C ASP A 136 -1.61 -8.14 -11.75
N GLY A 137 -1.61 -7.32 -10.69
CA GLY A 137 -0.43 -7.08 -9.86
C GLY A 137 0.13 -8.38 -9.28
N MET A 138 -0.72 -9.23 -8.72
CA MET A 138 -0.30 -10.52 -8.15
C MET A 138 0.13 -11.53 -9.21
N LYS A 139 -0.58 -11.62 -10.35
CA LYS A 139 -0.20 -12.52 -11.46
C LYS A 139 1.17 -12.17 -12.04
N ASN A 140 1.50 -10.89 -12.11
CA ASN A 140 2.78 -10.41 -12.64
C ASN A 140 3.89 -10.36 -11.58
N SER A 141 3.58 -10.66 -10.32
CA SER A 141 4.56 -10.62 -9.24
C SER A 141 5.50 -11.83 -9.29
N ARG A 142 6.80 -11.58 -9.10
CA ARG A 142 7.82 -12.63 -9.02
C ARG A 142 8.08 -13.11 -7.59
N ASP A 143 7.79 -12.27 -6.61
CA ASP A 143 8.09 -12.50 -5.19
C ASP A 143 6.83 -12.60 -4.31
N GLY A 144 5.65 -12.67 -4.94
CA GLY A 144 4.36 -12.79 -4.26
C GLY A 144 3.88 -11.50 -3.62
N LYS A 145 4.40 -10.35 -4.03
CA LYS A 145 4.00 -9.02 -3.57
C LYS A 145 3.61 -8.12 -4.74
N ALA A 146 2.59 -7.30 -4.53
CA ALA A 146 2.18 -6.29 -5.49
C ALA A 146 1.74 -5.03 -4.75
N PHE A 147 2.02 -3.87 -5.36
CA PHE A 147 1.55 -2.58 -4.88
C PHE A 147 0.68 -1.95 -5.96
N VAL A 148 -0.58 -1.69 -5.62
CA VAL A 148 -1.56 -1.09 -6.54
C VAL A 148 -1.95 0.27 -5.98
N PRO A 149 -1.61 1.37 -6.66
CA PRO A 149 -2.12 2.69 -6.32
C PRO A 149 -3.64 2.73 -6.57
N THR A 150 -4.42 3.17 -5.58
CA THR A 150 -5.88 3.24 -5.68
C THR A 150 -6.41 4.52 -5.06
N ASN A 151 -7.40 5.14 -5.70
CA ASN A 151 -8.15 6.26 -5.13
C ASN A 151 -9.48 5.76 -4.53
N PHE A 152 -9.44 5.23 -3.31
CA PHE A 152 -10.61 4.67 -2.63
C PHE A 152 -10.95 5.46 -1.36
N PRO A 153 -12.25 5.70 -1.05
CA PRO A 153 -12.65 6.43 0.14
C PRO A 153 -12.17 5.73 1.42
N ARG A 154 -11.68 6.53 2.37
CA ARG A 154 -11.40 6.04 3.71
C ARG A 154 -12.72 5.87 4.48
N PRO A 155 -12.81 4.85 5.36
CA PRO A 155 -13.95 4.68 6.27
C PRO A 155 -14.16 5.89 7.18
#